data_AF-A0A3G7TP34-F1
#
_entry.id   AF-A0A3G7TP34-F1
#
_cell.length_a   1.000
_cell.length_b   1.000
_cell.length_c   1.000
_cell.angle_alpha   90.00
_cell.angle_beta   90.00
_cell.angle_gamma   90.00
#
_symmetry.space_group_name_H-M   'P 1'
#
loop_
_entity.id
_entity.type
_entity.pdbx_description
1 polymer ?
#
loop_
_entity_poly.entity_id
_entity_poly.type
_entity_poly.pdbx_seq_one_letter_code
_entity_poly.pdbx_strand_id
1 'polypeptide(L)'
;MTPVQRLLGMLVLAGLLIAVGAASAWKVQDWRYGRQLAEQTRQHGETLNQLNLAAAAQQRAEQDKHLALEQQLQASEQTHYRALNDAQRDQGRLRDRLATADLRLSVLLDVQDSAAGCAVPATAATGGLVHGAPRARLDPAHAQRIVGITDAGDQGLIALQACQAYVRALTR
;
A
#
# COMPACT_ATOMS: atom_id res chain seq x y z
N MET A 1 -86.18 38.25 35.64
CA MET A 1 -84.76 37.94 35.89
C MET A 1 -84.22 38.96 36.86
N THR A 2 -83.77 38.54 38.04
CA THR A 2 -83.22 39.46 39.03
C THR A 2 -81.93 40.11 38.48
N PRO A 3 -81.61 41.35 38.87
CA PRO A 3 -80.41 42.06 38.37
C PRO A 3 -79.12 41.24 38.58
N VAL A 4 -79.08 40.41 39.62
CA VAL A 4 -78.00 39.48 39.93
C VAL A 4 -77.79 38.42 38.83
N GLN A 5 -78.87 37.86 38.24
CA GLN A 5 -78.76 36.87 37.15
C GLN A 5 -78.19 37.48 35.87
N ARG A 6 -78.51 38.75 35.57
CA ARG A 6 -77.98 39.44 34.40
C ARG A 6 -76.49 39.76 34.54
N LEU A 7 -76.06 40.14 35.74
CA LEU A 7 -74.64 40.35 36.06
C LEU A 7 -73.83 39.05 35.95
N LEU A 8 -74.34 37.95 36.50
CA LEU A 8 -73.73 36.62 36.34
C LEU A 8 -73.60 36.21 34.87
N GLY A 9 -74.65 36.40 34.08
CA GLY A 9 -74.62 36.12 32.64
C GLY A 9 -73.58 36.94 31.88
N MET A 10 -73.46 38.24 32.19
CA MET A 10 -72.44 39.10 31.58
C MET A 10 -71.01 38.68 31.98
N LEU A 11 -70.78 38.29 33.24
CA LEU A 11 -69.46 37.83 33.70
C LEU A 11 -69.04 36.53 33.02
N VAL A 12 -69.98 35.57 32.87
CA VAL A 12 -69.72 34.32 32.14
C VAL A 12 -69.42 34.59 30.66
N LEU A 13 -70.19 35.47 30.02
CA LEU A 13 -69.96 35.86 28.62
C LEU A 13 -68.60 36.54 28.44
N ALA A 14 -68.23 37.45 29.34
CA ALA A 14 -66.93 38.12 29.33
C ALA A 14 -65.78 37.12 29.51
N GLY A 15 -65.92 36.17 30.44
CA GLY A 15 -64.95 35.09 30.63
C GLY A 15 -64.77 34.21 29.39
N LEU A 16 -65.87 33.85 28.72
CA LEU A 16 -65.84 33.06 27.49
C LEU A 16 -65.15 33.81 26.34
N LEU A 17 -65.44 35.10 26.17
CA LEU A 17 -64.81 35.93 25.14
C LEU A 17 -63.31 36.06 25.35
N ILE A 18 -62.87 36.23 26.60
CA ILE A 18 -61.44 36.27 26.95
C ILE A 18 -60.78 34.92 26.66
N ALA A 19 -61.42 33.80 27.02
CA ALA A 19 -60.88 32.46 26.77
C ALA A 19 -60.71 32.16 25.27
N VAL A 20 -61.69 32.54 24.44
CA VAL A 20 -61.61 32.38 22.98
C VAL A 20 -60.53 33.28 22.38
N GLY A 21 -60.40 34.52 22.87
CA GLY A 21 -59.32 35.43 22.47
C GLY A 21 -57.92 34.89 22.82
N ALA A 22 -57.76 34.35 24.03
CA ALA A 22 -56.49 33.75 24.47
C ALA A 22 -56.14 32.49 23.67
N ALA A 23 -57.11 31.59 23.45
CA ALA A 23 -56.88 30.36 22.69
C ALA A 23 -56.54 30.63 21.21
N SER A 24 -57.21 31.60 20.59
CA SER A 24 -56.93 32.01 19.22
C SER A 24 -55.55 32.70 19.10
N ALA A 25 -55.21 33.59 20.03
CA ALA A 25 -53.88 34.20 20.08
C ALA A 25 -52.77 33.16 20.25
N TRP A 26 -52.98 32.15 21.10
CA TRP A 26 -52.00 31.08 21.32
C TRP A 26 -51.80 30.22 20.06
N LYS A 27 -52.89 29.88 19.35
CA LYS A 27 -52.82 29.13 18.08
C LYS A 27 -52.07 29.87 16.98
N VAL A 28 -52.23 31.19 16.90
CA VAL A 28 -51.50 32.03 15.94
C VAL A 28 -50.01 32.10 16.29
N GLN A 29 -49.69 32.20 17.58
CA GLN A 29 -48.29 32.20 18.05
C GLN A 29 -47.62 30.87 17.76
N ASP A 30 -48.27 29.75 18.05
CA ASP A 30 -47.77 28.41 17.80
C ASP A 30 -47.47 28.18 16.31
N TRP A 31 -48.36 28.61 15.41
CA TRP A 31 -48.12 28.54 13.96
C TRP A 31 -46.92 29.39 13.53
N ARG A 32 -46.74 30.58 14.11
CA ARG A 32 -45.60 31.44 13.80
C ARG A 32 -44.28 30.81 14.25
N TYR A 33 -44.23 30.31 15.48
CA TYR A 33 -43.03 29.64 15.99
C TYR A 33 -42.74 28.33 15.27
N GLY A 34 -43.77 27.55 14.95
CA GLY A 34 -43.65 26.34 14.14
C GLY A 34 -43.06 26.61 12.76
N ARG A 35 -43.48 27.69 12.08
CA ARG A 35 -42.85 28.10 10.82
C ARG A 35 -41.39 28.48 10.97
N GLN A 36 -41.02 29.20 12.03
CA GLN A 36 -39.62 29.56 12.28
C GLN A 36 -38.76 28.32 12.58
N LEU A 37 -39.25 27.39 13.40
CA LEU A 37 -38.57 26.12 13.68
C LEU A 37 -38.41 25.25 12.44
N ALA A 38 -39.44 25.18 11.60
CA ALA A 38 -39.38 24.43 10.35
C ALA A 38 -38.32 25.01 9.40
N GLU A 39 -38.27 26.34 9.27
CA GLU A 39 -37.28 27.01 8.43
C GLU A 39 -35.85 26.79 8.95
N GLN A 40 -35.62 26.95 10.26
CA GLN A 40 -34.33 26.66 10.87
C GLN A 40 -33.91 25.19 10.68
N THR A 41 -34.85 24.26 10.86
CA THR A 41 -34.59 22.83 10.68
C THR A 41 -34.22 22.52 9.22
N ARG A 42 -34.86 23.18 8.25
CA ARG A 42 -34.52 23.04 6.83
C ARG A 42 -33.12 23.58 6.54
N GLN A 43 -32.80 24.79 6.99
CA GLN A 43 -31.48 25.40 6.79
C GLN A 43 -30.37 24.57 7.46
N HIS A 44 -30.60 24.08 8.68
CA HIS A 44 -29.67 23.18 9.35
C HIS A 44 -29.54 21.84 8.63
N GLY A 45 -30.63 21.26 8.15
CA GLY A 45 -30.61 20.02 7.35
C GLY A 45 -29.84 20.18 6.04
N GLU A 46 -30.04 21.30 5.33
CA GLU A 46 -29.30 21.64 4.11
C GLU A 46 -27.81 21.83 4.40
N THR A 47 -27.47 22.54 5.46
CA THR A 47 -26.08 22.75 5.89
C THR A 47 -25.39 21.42 6.23
N LEU A 48 -26.06 20.56 7.00
CA LEU A 48 -25.54 19.24 7.34
C LEU A 48 -25.40 18.34 6.11
N ASN A 49 -26.34 18.42 5.16
CA ASN A 49 -26.25 17.70 3.91
C ASN A 49 -25.04 18.17 3.08
N GLN A 50 -24.83 19.48 2.95
CA GLN A 50 -23.65 20.02 2.27
C GLN A 50 -22.34 19.58 2.96
N LEU A 51 -22.29 19.62 4.29
CA LEU A 51 -21.14 19.16 5.05
C LEU A 51 -20.88 17.66 4.84
N ASN A 52 -21.93 16.83 4.86
CA ASN A 52 -21.83 15.40 4.59
C ASN A 52 -21.35 15.11 3.17
N LEU A 53 -21.83 15.86 2.17
CA LEU A 53 -21.38 15.72 0.79
C LEU A 53 -19.90 16.11 0.63
N ALA A 54 -19.48 17.21 1.27
CA ALA A 54 -18.08 17.64 1.27
C ALA A 54 -17.17 16.63 1.99
N ALA A 55 -17.59 16.14 3.17
CA ALA A 55 -16.87 15.12 3.92
C ALA A 55 -16.79 13.80 3.14
N ALA A 56 -17.89 13.37 2.49
CA ALA A 56 -17.91 12.19 1.65
C ALA A 56 -16.99 12.34 0.42
N ALA A 57 -16.92 13.53 -0.18
CA ALA A 57 -16.00 13.80 -1.28
C ALA A 57 -14.54 13.75 -0.83
N GLN A 58 -14.22 14.32 0.34
CA GLN A 58 -12.88 14.20 0.94
C GLN A 58 -12.52 12.75 1.26
N GLN A 59 -13.46 12.00 1.85
CA GLN A 59 -13.25 10.59 2.17
C GLN A 59 -13.00 9.74 0.91
N ARG A 60 -13.72 10.00 -0.18
CA ARG A 60 -13.49 9.33 -1.47
C ARG A 60 -12.10 9.67 -2.01
N ALA A 61 -11.70 10.94 -1.97
CA ALA A 61 -10.38 11.35 -2.44
C ALA A 61 -9.26 10.67 -1.64
N GLU A 62 -9.40 10.51 -0.31
CA GLU A 62 -8.44 9.75 0.48
C GLU A 62 -8.47 8.25 0.16
N GLN A 63 -9.65 7.64 0.02
CA GLN A 63 -9.76 6.23 -0.39
C GLN A 63 -9.13 5.96 -1.75
N ASP A 64 -9.33 6.84 -2.73
CA ASP A 64 -8.73 6.72 -4.06
C ASP A 64 -7.21 6.80 -3.99
N LYS A 65 -6.66 7.69 -3.14
CA LYS A 65 -5.21 7.75 -2.88
C LYS A 65 -4.70 6.46 -2.24
N HIS A 66 -5.40 5.95 -1.22
CA HIS A 66 -5.05 4.69 -0.57
C HIS A 66 -5.03 3.53 -1.57
N LEU A 67 -6.08 3.41 -2.39
CA LEU A 67 -6.18 2.36 -3.40
C LEU A 67 -5.10 2.48 -4.48
N ALA A 68 -4.79 3.69 -4.94
CA ALA A 68 -3.69 3.92 -5.88
C ALA A 68 -2.33 3.53 -5.28
N LEU A 69 -2.09 3.85 -4.00
CA LEU A 69 -0.86 3.48 -3.30
C LEU A 69 -0.78 1.96 -3.10
N GLU A 70 -1.87 1.31 -2.73
CA GLU A 70 -1.94 -0.16 -2.61
C GLU A 70 -1.65 -0.85 -3.95
N GLN A 71 -2.23 -0.37 -5.05
CA GLN A 71 -1.96 -0.92 -6.38
C GLN A 71 -0.47 -0.78 -6.77
N GLN A 72 0.13 0.37 -6.50
CA GLN A 72 1.55 0.59 -6.76
C GLN A 72 2.44 -0.32 -5.90
N LEU A 73 2.10 -0.48 -4.62
CA LEU A 73 2.82 -1.35 -3.70
C LEU A 73 2.72 -2.81 -4.15
N GLN A 74 1.52 -3.30 -4.47
CA GLN A 74 1.30 -4.66 -4.96
C GLN A 74 2.07 -4.96 -6.24
N ALA A 75 2.08 -4.03 -7.21
CA ALA A 75 2.83 -4.20 -8.46
C ALA A 75 4.35 -4.30 -8.22
N SER A 76 4.87 -3.46 -7.32
CA SER A 76 6.28 -3.47 -6.93
C SER A 76 6.63 -4.77 -6.19
N GLU A 77 5.86 -5.15 -5.18
CA GLU A 77 6.08 -6.36 -4.38
C GLU A 77 6.02 -7.63 -5.23
N GLN A 78 5.05 -7.73 -6.14
CA GLN A 78 4.94 -8.89 -7.02
C GLN A 78 6.18 -9.04 -7.90
N THR A 79 6.74 -7.94 -8.39
CA THR A 79 7.95 -7.95 -9.22
C THR A 79 9.16 -8.40 -8.42
N HIS A 80 9.38 -7.85 -7.23
CA HIS A 80 10.50 -8.21 -6.37
C HIS A 80 10.40 -9.65 -5.85
N TYR A 81 9.20 -10.11 -5.48
CA TYR A 81 8.98 -11.47 -5.00
C TYR A 81 9.24 -12.51 -6.11
N ARG A 82 8.81 -12.23 -7.35
CA ARG A 82 9.12 -13.09 -8.50
C ARG A 82 10.62 -13.16 -8.76
N ALA A 83 11.30 -12.00 -8.83
CA ALA A 83 12.75 -11.95 -9.04
C ALA A 83 13.52 -12.74 -7.97
N LEU A 84 13.13 -12.61 -6.70
CA LEU A 84 13.74 -13.34 -5.59
C LEU A 84 13.51 -14.85 -5.71
N ASN A 85 12.30 -15.28 -6.05
CA ASN A 85 11.96 -16.70 -6.21
C ASN A 85 12.69 -17.32 -7.41
N ASP A 86 12.74 -16.62 -8.54
CA ASP A 86 13.43 -17.09 -9.74
C ASP A 86 14.94 -17.19 -9.49
N ALA A 87 15.56 -16.18 -8.85
CA ALA A 87 16.96 -16.24 -8.43
C ALA A 87 17.24 -17.42 -7.49
N GLN A 88 16.37 -17.67 -6.49
CA GLN A 88 16.51 -18.81 -5.58
C GLN A 88 16.42 -20.16 -6.30
N ARG A 89 15.51 -20.31 -7.28
CA ARG A 89 15.37 -21.56 -8.05
C ARG A 89 16.57 -21.82 -8.94
N ASP A 90 17.03 -20.81 -9.68
CA ASP A 90 18.17 -20.96 -10.58
C ASP A 90 19.45 -21.26 -9.80
N GLN A 91 19.61 -20.64 -8.64
CA GLN A 91 20.68 -20.93 -7.72
C GLN A 91 20.63 -22.35 -7.14
N GLY A 92 19.44 -22.81 -6.70
CA GLY A 92 19.26 -24.19 -6.23
C GLY A 92 19.68 -25.20 -7.29
N ARG A 93 19.24 -24.98 -8.53
CA ARG A 93 19.66 -25.79 -9.69
C ARG A 93 21.18 -25.73 -9.92
N LEU A 94 21.80 -24.55 -9.83
CA LEU A 94 23.24 -24.40 -10.02
C LEU A 94 24.02 -25.15 -8.94
N ARG A 95 23.60 -25.04 -7.68
CA ARG A 95 24.21 -25.76 -6.54
C ARG A 95 24.10 -27.27 -6.68
N ASP A 96 22.94 -27.76 -7.07
CA ASP A 96 22.72 -29.19 -7.30
C ASP A 96 23.62 -29.72 -8.40
N ARG A 97 23.75 -29.00 -9.52
CA ARG A 97 24.62 -29.41 -10.64
C ARG A 97 26.11 -29.32 -10.32
N LEU A 98 26.52 -28.36 -9.47
CA LEU A 98 27.88 -28.30 -8.94
C LEU A 98 28.16 -29.46 -7.98
N ALA A 99 27.17 -29.91 -7.21
CA ALA A 99 27.28 -31.05 -6.30
C ALA A 99 27.34 -32.40 -7.04
N THR A 100 26.54 -32.57 -8.09
CA THR A 100 26.48 -33.82 -8.89
C THR A 100 27.61 -33.94 -9.91
N ALA A 101 28.61 -33.05 -9.87
CA ALA A 101 29.75 -32.97 -10.78
C ALA A 101 29.41 -32.77 -12.27
N ASP A 102 28.14 -32.48 -12.59
CA ASP A 102 27.64 -32.14 -13.93
C ASP A 102 28.16 -30.76 -14.38
N LEU A 103 28.33 -29.83 -13.43
CA LEU A 103 28.98 -28.53 -13.63
C LEU A 103 30.29 -28.43 -12.84
N ARG A 104 31.32 -27.84 -13.46
CA ARG A 104 32.67 -27.71 -12.89
C ARG A 104 33.17 -26.28 -13.08
N LEU A 105 33.49 -25.60 -11.98
CA LEU A 105 34.01 -24.23 -12.01
C LEU A 105 35.51 -24.28 -12.32
N SER A 106 35.93 -23.48 -13.31
CA SER A 106 37.35 -23.39 -13.74
C SER A 106 37.77 -21.93 -13.77
N VAL A 107 38.99 -21.67 -13.31
CA VAL A 107 39.60 -20.35 -13.26
C VAL A 107 40.77 -20.33 -14.24
N LEU A 108 40.89 -19.26 -15.01
CA LEU A 108 42.04 -19.04 -15.90
C LEU A 108 43.26 -18.71 -15.04
N LEU A 109 44.35 -19.45 -15.24
CA LEU A 109 45.63 -19.18 -14.61
C LEU A 109 46.40 -18.19 -15.49
N ASP A 110 46.97 -17.16 -14.86
CA ASP A 110 47.97 -16.35 -15.55
C ASP A 110 49.23 -17.20 -15.77
N VAL A 111 49.81 -17.08 -16.96
CA VAL A 111 50.95 -17.90 -17.41
C VAL A 111 52.19 -17.59 -16.56
N GLN A 112 52.30 -16.39 -15.99
CA GLN A 112 53.43 -16.02 -15.13
C GLN A 112 53.42 -16.70 -13.75
N ASP A 113 52.25 -17.02 -13.18
CA ASP A 113 52.13 -17.66 -11.85
C ASP A 113 52.18 -19.20 -11.90
N SER A 114 52.09 -19.79 -13.09
CA SER A 114 52.10 -21.24 -13.28
C SER A 114 53.48 -21.88 -13.06
N ALA A 115 54.52 -21.09 -12.77
CA ALA A 115 55.89 -21.56 -12.53
C ALA A 115 56.10 -22.17 -11.12
N ALA A 116 55.14 -22.07 -10.20
CA ALA A 116 55.32 -22.49 -8.80
C ALA A 116 55.01 -23.98 -8.52
N GLY A 117 54.45 -24.75 -9.47
CA GLY A 117 54.09 -26.15 -9.27
C GLY A 117 54.47 -27.03 -10.46
N CYS A 118 55.62 -27.70 -10.37
CA CYS A 118 56.11 -28.73 -11.30
C CYS A 118 55.77 -28.50 -12.78
N ALA A 119 56.38 -27.48 -13.39
CA ALA A 119 56.35 -27.30 -14.83
C ALA A 119 57.09 -28.46 -15.52
N VAL A 120 56.34 -29.42 -16.07
CA VAL A 120 56.88 -30.41 -17.02
C VAL A 120 57.03 -29.69 -18.36
N PRO A 121 58.22 -29.71 -19.00
CA PRO A 121 58.43 -29.07 -20.29
C PRO A 121 57.46 -29.66 -21.33
N ALA A 122 56.69 -28.80 -22.00
CA ALA A 122 55.82 -29.21 -23.09
C ALA A 122 56.67 -29.73 -24.26
N THR A 123 56.46 -30.99 -24.62
CA THR A 123 57.07 -31.62 -25.80
C THR A 123 56.66 -30.85 -27.06
N ALA A 124 57.64 -30.46 -27.87
CA ALA A 124 57.38 -29.84 -29.16
C ALA A 124 56.67 -30.86 -30.07
N ALA A 125 55.39 -30.62 -30.38
CA ALA A 125 54.68 -31.39 -31.39
C ALA A 125 53.83 -30.50 -32.29
N THR A 126 54.02 -30.77 -33.57
CA THR A 126 53.32 -30.35 -34.78
C THR A 126 51.80 -30.40 -34.68
N GLY A 127 51.13 -29.34 -35.18
CA GLY A 127 49.77 -29.42 -35.71
C GLY A 127 48.63 -29.01 -34.77
N GLY A 128 48.27 -27.73 -34.79
CA GLY A 128 46.88 -27.30 -34.95
C GLY A 128 45.85 -27.61 -33.86
N LEU A 129 46.24 -27.76 -32.58
CA LEU A 129 45.28 -27.70 -31.46
C LEU A 129 45.55 -26.42 -30.67
N VAL A 130 44.61 -25.47 -30.73
CA VAL A 130 44.66 -24.26 -29.90
C VAL A 130 44.60 -24.71 -28.43
N HIS A 131 45.75 -24.68 -27.77
CA HIS A 131 45.82 -24.87 -26.33
C HIS A 131 45.21 -23.59 -25.73
N GLY A 132 43.94 -23.67 -25.30
CA GLY A 132 43.34 -22.61 -24.50
C GLY A 132 44.21 -22.34 -23.28
N ALA A 133 44.25 -21.07 -22.82
CA ALA A 133 45.03 -20.67 -21.65
C ALA A 133 44.83 -21.65 -20.47
N PRO A 134 45.89 -21.97 -19.71
CA PRO A 134 45.84 -22.97 -18.64
C PRO A 134 44.71 -22.63 -17.66
N ARG A 135 43.88 -23.62 -17.32
CA ARG A 135 42.76 -23.45 -16.39
C ARG A 135 42.94 -24.36 -15.18
N ALA A 136 42.93 -23.79 -13.98
CA ALA A 136 42.80 -24.55 -12.75
C ALA A 136 41.33 -24.88 -12.51
N ARG A 137 41.06 -26.14 -12.17
CA ARG A 137 39.73 -26.55 -11.75
C ARG A 137 39.59 -26.33 -10.24
N LEU A 138 38.50 -25.69 -9.84
CA LEU A 138 38.21 -25.48 -8.43
C LEU A 138 37.64 -26.76 -7.80
N ASP A 139 38.03 -27.01 -6.55
CA ASP A 139 37.44 -28.04 -5.71
C ASP A 139 35.92 -27.78 -5.53
N PRO A 140 35.04 -28.81 -5.66
CA PRO A 140 33.60 -28.63 -5.55
C PRO A 140 33.13 -27.92 -4.26
N ALA A 141 33.77 -28.18 -3.11
CA ALA A 141 33.40 -27.53 -1.86
C ALA A 141 33.82 -26.04 -1.83
N HIS A 142 34.93 -25.68 -2.48
CA HIS A 142 35.31 -24.28 -2.69
C HIS A 142 34.40 -23.58 -3.71
N ALA A 143 34.06 -24.25 -4.81
CA ALA A 143 33.14 -23.71 -5.81
C ALA A 143 31.76 -23.40 -5.20
N GLN A 144 31.21 -24.32 -4.40
CA GLN A 144 29.93 -24.13 -3.71
C GLN A 144 29.97 -22.94 -2.73
N ARG A 145 31.08 -22.75 -2.01
CA ARG A 145 31.24 -21.60 -1.09
C ARG A 145 31.26 -20.26 -1.83
N ILE A 146 31.97 -20.16 -2.95
CA ILE A 146 32.02 -18.94 -3.76
C ILE A 146 30.62 -18.58 -4.27
N VAL A 147 29.92 -19.55 -4.85
CA VAL A 147 28.57 -19.34 -5.40
C VAL A 147 27.55 -19.03 -4.28
N GLY A 148 27.75 -19.56 -3.07
CA GLY A 148 26.95 -19.19 -1.90
C GLY A 148 27.17 -17.75 -1.43
N ILE A 149 28.39 -17.24 -1.50
CA ILE A 149 28.70 -15.84 -1.14
C ILE A 149 28.06 -14.88 -2.16
N THR A 150 28.17 -15.17 -3.46
CA THR A 150 27.55 -14.33 -4.50
C THR A 150 26.03 -14.32 -4.39
N ASP A 151 25.41 -15.46 -4.08
CA ASP A 151 23.97 -15.55 -3.86
C ASP A 151 23.48 -14.74 -2.66
N ALA A 152 24.18 -14.80 -1.52
CA ALA A 152 23.87 -13.93 -0.39
C ALA A 152 23.98 -12.44 -0.77
N GLY A 153 24.95 -12.09 -1.62
CA GLY A 153 25.11 -10.75 -2.18
C GLY A 153 23.94 -10.34 -3.08
N ASP A 154 23.55 -11.19 -4.01
CA ASP A 154 22.45 -10.94 -4.95
C ASP A 154 21.11 -10.80 -4.23
N GLN A 155 20.85 -11.66 -3.24
CA GLN A 155 19.67 -11.54 -2.36
C GLN A 155 19.68 -10.19 -1.61
N GLY A 156 20.84 -9.76 -1.12
CA GLY A 156 21.01 -8.46 -0.47
C GLY A 156 20.75 -7.29 -1.41
N LEU A 157 21.21 -7.36 -2.67
CA LEU A 157 20.97 -6.33 -3.68
C LEU A 157 19.49 -6.25 -4.10
N ILE A 158 18.82 -7.39 -4.26
CA ILE A 158 17.37 -7.44 -4.54
C ILE A 158 16.59 -6.81 -3.38
N ALA A 159 16.95 -7.13 -2.13
CA ALA A 159 16.33 -6.54 -0.94
C ALA A 159 16.57 -5.03 -0.86
N LEU A 160 17.79 -4.57 -1.16
CA LEU A 160 18.12 -3.14 -1.19
C LEU A 160 17.30 -2.41 -2.27
N GLN A 161 17.18 -3.00 -3.46
CA GLN A 161 16.39 -2.42 -4.55
C GLN A 161 14.92 -2.30 -4.17
N ALA A 162 14.36 -3.30 -3.47
CA ALA A 162 13.00 -3.24 -2.93
C ALA A 162 12.84 -2.08 -1.91
N CYS A 163 13.79 -1.93 -0.99
CA CYS A 163 13.79 -0.80 -0.04
C CYS A 163 13.88 0.56 -0.77
N GLN A 164 14.72 0.68 -1.79
CA GLN A 164 14.84 1.91 -2.58
C GLN A 164 13.55 2.23 -3.36
N ALA A 165 12.91 1.21 -3.94
CA ALA A 165 11.64 1.38 -4.63
C ALA A 165 10.54 1.86 -3.67
N TYR A 166 10.48 1.29 -2.47
CA TYR A 166 9.56 1.71 -1.41
C TYR A 166 9.75 3.19 -1.02
N VAL A 167 10.99 3.62 -0.75
CA VAL A 167 11.29 5.02 -0.40
C VAL A 167 10.92 5.98 -1.54
N ARG A 168 11.15 5.59 -2.79
CA ARG A 168 10.75 6.38 -3.97
C ARG A 168 9.24 6.47 -4.14
N ALA A 169 8.49 5.44 -3.75
CA ALA A 169 7.03 5.46 -3.75
C ALA A 169 6.47 6.38 -2.65
N LEU A 170 7.10 6.44 -1.48
CA LEU A 170 6.70 7.34 -0.38
C LEU A 170 6.99 8.82 -0.65
N THR A 171 8.00 9.12 -1.46
CA THR A 171 8.45 10.49 -1.75
C THR A 171 7.75 11.11 -2.95
N ARG A 172 6.85 10.38 -3.60
CA ARG A 172 6.06 10.83 -4.75
C ARG A 172 4.64 11.14 -4.33
#